data_AF-A0A7V4JT33-F1
#
_entry.id   AF-A0A7V4JT33-F1
#
_cell.length_a   1.000
_cell.length_b   1.000
_cell.length_c   1.000
_cell.angle_alpha   90.00
_cell.angle_beta   90.00
_cell.angle_gamma   90.00
#
_symmetry.space_group_name_H-M   'P 1'
#
loop_
_entity.id
_entity.type
_entity.pdbx_description
1 polymer ?
#
loop_
_entity_poly.entity_id
_entity_poly.type
_entity_poly.pdbx_seq_one_letter_code
_entity_poly.pdbx_strand_id
1 'polypeptide(L)' 'MNWTREIRAAERRIRPIVRETPVDYSHAMSASSGAEVFLKLEHLQHTGSFKLRGAVNKMLSLTKAERR' A
#
# COMPACT_ATOMS: atom_id res chain seq x y z
N MET A 1 4.21 9.96 -18.16
CA MET A 1 4.62 8.98 -17.12
C MET A 1 3.87 7.68 -17.37
N ASN A 2 4.52 6.52 -17.22
CA ASN A 2 3.87 5.23 -17.36
C ASN A 2 3.59 4.65 -15.97
N TRP A 3 2.52 5.16 -15.35
CA TRP A 3 2.16 4.84 -13.97
C TRP A 3 1.94 3.35 -13.74
N THR A 4 1.28 2.66 -14.67
CA THR A 4 1.05 1.21 -14.57
C THR A 4 2.36 0.44 -14.47
N ARG A 5 3.36 0.80 -15.28
CA ARG A 5 4.68 0.16 -15.22
C ARG A 5 5.40 0.43 -13.90
N GLU A 6 5.38 1.68 -13.45
CA GLU A 6 6.03 2.09 -12.20
C GLU A 6 5.40 1.43 -10.97
N ILE A 7 4.07 1.39 -10.90
CA ILE A 7 3.31 0.73 -9.82
C ILE A 7 3.62 -0.77 -9.81
N ARG A 8 3.63 -1.45 -10.97
CA ARG A 8 3.98 -2.87 -11.05
C ARG A 8 5.43 -3.14 -10.65
N ALA A 9 6.35 -2.23 -10.97
CA ALA A 9 7.74 -2.35 -10.53
C ALA A 9 7.88 -2.16 -9.01
N ALA A 10 7.15 -1.21 -8.44
CA ALA A 10 7.09 -1.00 -7.00
C ALA A 10 6.49 -2.21 -6.27
N GLU A 11 5.39 -2.74 -6.79
CA GLU A 11 4.71 -3.93 -6.28
C GLU A 11 5.69 -5.10 -6.14
N ARG A 12 6.37 -5.47 -7.24
CA ARG A 12 7.37 -6.56 -7.23
C ARG A 12 8.50 -6.31 -6.23
N ARG A 13 8.95 -5.06 -6.12
CA ARG A 13 10.06 -4.67 -5.24
C ARG A 13 9.70 -4.82 -3.75
N ILE A 14 8.47 -4.46 -3.37
CA ILE A 14 8.05 -4.42 -1.96
C ILE A 14 7.28 -5.65 -1.49
N ARG A 15 6.80 -6.50 -2.42
CA ARG A 15 6.01 -7.71 -2.13
C ARG A 15 6.53 -8.57 -0.98
N PRO A 16 7.85 -8.87 -0.86
CA PRO A 16 8.33 -9.71 0.23
C PRO A 16 8.33 -9.04 1.61
N ILE A 17 8.09 -7.72 1.70
CA ILE A 17 8.23 -6.93 2.93
C ILE A 17 6.86 -6.43 3.43
N VAL A 18 5.94 -6.12 2.53
CA VAL A 18 4.64 -5.53 2.89
C VAL A 18 3.62 -6.62 3.22
N ARG A 19 2.76 -6.34 4.20
CA ARG A 19 1.56 -7.14 4.44
C ARG A 19 0.52 -6.89 3.35
N GLU A 20 -0.13 -7.94 2.89
CA GLU A 20 -1.42 -7.82 2.22
C GLU A 20 -2.50 -7.55 3.25
N THR A 21 -2.91 -6.29 3.32
CA THR A 21 -3.90 -5.82 4.30
C THR A 21 -5.30 -6.25 3.86
N PRO A 22 -6.19 -6.63 4.79
CA PRO A 22 -7.56 -7.00 4.46
C PRO A 22 -8.35 -5.90 3.76
N VAL A 23 -9.42 -6.31 3.08
CA VAL A 23 -10.49 -5.44 2.59
C VAL A 23 -11.76 -5.92 3.25
N ASP A 24 -12.28 -5.14 4.19
CA ASP A 24 -13.42 -5.54 5.01
C ASP A 24 -14.66 -4.75 4.62
N TYR A 25 -15.80 -5.42 4.55
CA TYR A 25 -17.08 -4.76 4.33
C TYR A 25 -17.52 -4.00 5.59
N SER A 26 -17.90 -2.73 5.43
CA SER A 26 -18.39 -1.90 6.52
C SER A 26 -19.92 -1.83 6.49
N HIS A 27 -20.58 -2.63 7.33
CA HIS A 27 -22.04 -2.59 7.47
C HIS A 27 -22.55 -1.19 7.87
N ALA A 28 -21.90 -0.56 8.85
CA ALA A 28 -22.32 0.75 9.35
C ALA A 28 -22.21 1.84 8.28
N MET A 29 -21.07 1.90 7.57
CA MET A 29 -20.89 2.91 6.52
C MET A 29 -21.77 2.64 5.31
N SER A 30 -21.98 1.37 4.97
CA SER A 30 -22.87 0.99 3.87
C SER A 30 -24.31 1.39 4.17
N ALA A 31 -24.81 1.12 5.39
CA ALA A 31 -26.13 1.55 5.83
C ALA A 31 -26.28 3.07 5.83
N SER A 32 -25.26 3.82 6.27
CA SER A 32 -25.32 5.28 6.32
C SER A 32 -25.27 5.97 4.95
N SER A 33 -24.64 5.34 3.96
CA SER A 33 -24.40 5.93 2.64
C SER A 33 -25.34 5.40 1.54
N GLY A 34 -26.00 4.26 1.77
CA GLY A 34 -26.78 3.56 0.75
C GLY A 34 -25.93 2.85 -0.31
N ALA A 35 -24.61 2.81 -0.15
CA ALA A 35 -23.67 2.15 -1.07
C ALA A 35 -22.98 0.95 -0.40
N GLU A 36 -22.38 0.06 -1.18
CA GLU A 36 -21.50 -0.97 -0.64
C GLU A 36 -20.13 -0.37 -0.31
N VAL A 37 -19.81 -0.25 0.98
CA VAL A 37 -18.55 0.36 1.44
C VAL A 37 -17.59 -0.73 1.93
N PHE A 38 -16.41 -0.74 1.31
CA PHE A 38 -15.30 -1.61 1.70
C PHE A 38 -14.12 -0.78 2.22
N LEU A 39 -13.47 -1.26 3.27
CA LEU A 39 -12.37 -0.59 3.94
C LEU A 39 -11.06 -1.33 3.67
N LYS A 40 -10.10 -0.65 3.02
CA LYS A 40 -8.73 -1.14 2.91
C LYS A 40 -7.97 -0.84 4.20
N LEU A 41 -7.70 -1.86 5.00
CA LEU A 41 -7.22 -1.69 6.38
C LEU A 41 -5.70 -1.43 6.45
N GLU A 42 -5.22 -0.32 5.87
CA GLU A 42 -3.79 0.04 5.87
C GLU A 42 -3.22 0.36 7.25
N HIS A 43 -4.05 0.61 8.25
CA HIS A 43 -3.61 0.72 9.65
C HIS A 43 -3.07 -0.61 10.21
N LEU A 44 -3.35 -1.75 9.55
CA LEU A 44 -2.79 -3.07 9.87
C LEU A 44 -1.50 -3.39 9.11
N GLN A 45 -1.01 -2.48 8.26
CA GLN A 45 0.32 -2.61 7.66
C GLN A 45 1.40 -2.52 8.75
N HIS A 46 2.60 -3.05 8.50
CA HIS A 46 3.71 -2.80 9.43
C HIS A 46 3.90 -1.29 9.62
N THR A 47 4.27 -0.88 10.83
CA THR A 47 4.35 0.53 11.26
C THR A 47 3.02 1.28 11.34
N GLY A 48 1.87 0.60 11.19
CA GLY A 48 0.54 1.15 11.48
C GLY A 48 -0.05 2.07 10.41
N SER A 49 0.55 2.14 9.21
CA SER A 49 -0.02 2.90 8.09
C SER A 49 0.56 2.48 6.74
N PHE A 50 -0.04 2.99 5.65
CA PHE A 50 0.41 2.72 4.28
C PHE A 50 1.84 3.21 3.95
N LYS A 51 2.41 4.10 4.79
CA LYS A 51 3.67 4.80 4.48
C LYS A 51 4.86 3.86 4.30
N LEU A 52 4.85 2.70 4.97
CA LEU A 52 5.88 1.67 4.79
C LEU A 52 6.08 1.32 3.31
N ARG A 53 5.00 1.21 2.54
CA ARG A 53 5.05 0.83 1.12
C ARG A 53 5.94 1.78 0.33
N GLY A 54 5.72 3.10 0.51
CA GLY A 54 6.49 4.14 -0.17
C GLY A 54 7.93 4.22 0.31
N ALA A 55 8.12 4.16 1.64
CA ALA A 55 9.45 4.21 2.25
C ALA A 55 10.35 3.07 1.76
N VAL A 56 9.86 1.83 1.86
CA VAL A 56 10.59 0.64 1.39
C VAL A 56 10.81 0.67 -0.11
N ASN A 57 9.80 1.08 -0.88
CA ASN A 57 9.93 1.20 -2.33
C ASN A 57 11.05 2.17 -2.74
N LYS A 58 11.13 3.34 -2.10
CA LYS A 58 12.17 4.33 -2.35
C LYS A 58 13.53 3.81 -1.93
N MET A 59 13.67 3.31 -0.70
CA MET A 59 14.96 2.80 -0.18
C MET A 59 15.54 1.69 -1.07
N LEU A 60 14.69 0.76 -1.53
CA LEU A 60 15.12 -0.34 -2.39
C LEU A 60 15.37 0.08 -3.84
N SER A 61 14.84 1.23 -4.29
CA SER A 61 15.09 1.75 -5.64
C SER A 61 16.35 2.59 -5.75
N LEU A 62 16.96 3.00 -4.63
CA LEU A 62 18.16 3.82 -4.62
C LEU A 62 19.34 3.08 -5.23
N THR A 63 20.04 3.75 -6.14
CA THR A 63 21.38 3.38 -6.60
C THR A 63 22.38 3.42 -5.44
N LYS A 64 23.57 2.82 -5.63
CA LYS A 64 24.64 2.89 -4.62
C LYS A 64 25.05 4.32 -4.28
N ALA A 65 25.03 5.22 -5.27
CA ALA A 65 25.36 6.63 -5.07
C ALA A 65 24.31 7.34 -4.22
N GLU A 66 23.02 7.05 -4.42
CA GLU A 66 21.92 7.65 -3.66
C GLU A 66 21.78 7.11 -2.22
N ARG A 67 22.49 6.04 -1.83
CA ARG A 67 22.46 5.46 -0.48
C ARG A 67 23.54 5.98 0.47
N ARG A 68 24.40 6.89 0.00
CA ARG A 68 25.43 7.55 0.81
C ARG A 68 24.94 8.93 1.24
#